data_AF-A0A2G9C5Y2-F1
#
_entry.id   AF-A0A2G9C5Y2-F1
#
_cell.length_a   1.000
_cell.length_b   1.000
_cell.length_c   1.000
_cell.angle_alpha   90.00
_cell.angle_beta   90.00
_cell.angle_gamma   90.00
#
_symmetry.space_group_name_H-M   'P 1'
#
loop_
_entity.id
_entity.type
_entity.pdbx_description
1 polymer ?
#
loop_
_entity_poly.entity_id
_entity_poly.type
_entity_poly.pdbx_seq_one_letter_code
_entity_poly.pdbx_strand_id
1 'polypeptide(L)'
;MQRWRAWAAGLLVALGLGAGAAGGWGGHRWWQGKQQAAELAAAQAAARAAGRDPTVPEYVRDAAIAHVVYQPEKRHPVEVGADQADHLVQWLSKRLGAQLYTPVLRDYGWKLVGGRLLPASDDPSVGDALARAQFMYENDLGERFTLYVSTGAASPQAPVAFRLTRRTEGGRTTRSLYWIDGKLAYALSGDFDEKRLRVLADLVHARMGMIARAASSP
;
A
#
# COMPACT_ATOMS: atom_id res chain seq x y z
N MET A 1 39.46 45.72 38.16
CA MET A 1 38.15 45.24 38.65
C MET A 1 37.16 44.77 37.56
N GLN A 2 37.51 44.81 36.26
CA GLN A 2 36.59 44.42 35.17
C GLN A 2 36.53 42.92 34.86
N ARG A 3 37.55 42.15 35.25
CA ARG A 3 37.67 40.73 34.87
C ARG A 3 36.71 39.82 35.65
N TRP A 4 36.32 40.17 36.88
CA TRP A 4 35.44 39.32 37.72
C TRP A 4 33.98 39.32 37.27
N ARG A 5 33.50 40.40 36.64
CA ARG A 5 32.11 40.52 36.14
C ARG A 5 31.88 39.70 34.86
N ALA A 6 32.94 39.44 34.08
CA ALA A 6 32.86 38.65 32.85
C ALA A 6 32.68 37.14 33.13
N TRP A 7 33.28 36.61 34.20
CA TRP A 7 33.12 35.20 34.58
C TRP A 7 31.74 34.91 35.19
N ALA A 8 31.15 35.86 35.92
CA ALA A 8 29.80 35.71 36.47
C ALA A 8 28.70 35.70 35.38
N ALA A 9 28.89 36.44 34.28
CA ALA A 9 27.96 36.46 33.15
C ALA A 9 27.99 35.18 32.30
N GLY A 10 29.18 34.56 32.13
CA GLY A 10 29.32 33.31 31.37
C GLY A 10 28.65 32.10 32.03
N LEU A 11 28.65 32.04 33.36
CA LEU A 11 28.04 30.94 34.13
C LEU A 11 26.50 30.93 34.06
N LEU A 12 25.84 32.09 33.93
CA LEU A 12 24.39 32.17 33.80
C LEU A 12 23.88 31.80 32.39
N VAL A 13 24.65 32.09 31.34
CA VAL A 13 24.30 31.71 29.96
C VAL A 13 24.48 30.20 29.72
N ALA A 14 25.53 29.59 30.30
CA ALA A 14 25.76 28.15 30.19
C ALA A 14 24.70 27.30 30.92
N LEU A 15 24.19 27.76 32.07
CA LEU A 15 23.10 27.10 32.79
C LEU A 15 21.74 27.25 32.09
N GLY A 16 21.48 28.40 31.44
CA GLY A 16 20.25 28.62 30.67
C GLY A 16 20.12 27.73 29.42
N LEU A 17 21.22 27.50 28.71
CA LEU A 17 21.24 26.64 27.51
C LEU A 17 21.16 25.13 27.85
N GLY A 18 21.76 24.70 28.97
CA GLY A 18 21.66 23.31 29.44
C GLY A 18 20.25 22.92 29.87
N ALA A 19 19.54 23.82 30.57
CA ALA A 19 18.14 23.60 30.98
C ALA A 19 17.15 23.66 29.79
N GLY A 20 17.39 24.55 28.82
CA GLY A 20 16.58 24.65 27.60
C GLY A 20 16.69 23.42 26.69
N ALA A 21 17.89 22.85 26.53
CA ALA A 21 18.11 21.65 25.73
C ALA A 21 17.53 20.38 26.40
N ALA A 22 17.71 20.21 27.72
CA ALA A 22 17.13 19.08 28.47
C ALA A 22 15.60 19.17 28.57
N GLY A 23 15.06 20.38 28.80
CA GLY A 23 13.62 20.64 28.79
C GLY A 23 12.97 20.50 27.42
N GLY A 24 13.67 20.91 26.35
CA GLY A 24 13.21 20.76 24.96
C GLY A 24 13.15 19.31 24.50
N TRP A 25 14.16 18.49 24.83
CA TRP A 25 14.15 17.05 24.52
C TRP A 25 13.10 16.29 25.34
N GLY A 26 13.01 16.57 26.65
CA GLY A 26 11.99 15.97 27.53
C GLY A 26 10.57 16.37 27.14
N GLY A 27 10.35 17.65 26.84
CA GLY A 27 9.07 18.20 26.36
C GLY A 27 8.66 17.63 25.00
N HIS A 28 9.61 17.47 24.08
CA HIS A 28 9.36 16.84 22.78
C HIS A 28 8.99 15.36 22.92
N ARG A 29 9.66 14.59 23.79
CA ARG A 29 9.30 13.20 24.08
C ARG A 29 7.94 13.07 24.77
N TRP A 30 7.62 14.00 25.67
CA TRP A 30 6.32 14.06 26.34
C TRP A 30 5.19 14.42 25.37
N TRP A 31 5.45 15.37 24.46
CA TRP A 31 4.52 15.75 23.40
C TRP A 31 4.28 14.60 22.40
N GLN A 32 5.35 13.93 21.96
CA GLN A 32 5.27 12.73 21.12
C GLN A 32 4.50 11.61 21.82
N GLY A 33 4.71 11.38 23.12
CA GLY A 33 3.97 10.40 23.89
C GLY A 33 2.47 10.70 23.97
N LYS A 34 2.09 11.97 24.14
CA LYS A 34 0.68 12.39 24.05
C LYS A 34 0.08 12.22 22.66
N GLN A 35 0.84 12.52 21.61
CA GLN A 35 0.40 12.30 20.23
C GLN A 35 0.17 10.81 19.94
N GLN A 36 1.12 9.94 20.33
CA GLN A 36 0.97 8.49 20.18
C GLN A 36 -0.23 7.95 20.98
N ALA A 37 -0.45 8.44 22.22
CA ALA A 37 -1.61 8.05 23.02
C ALA A 37 -2.93 8.50 22.38
N ALA A 38 -2.97 9.70 21.80
CA ALA A 38 -4.12 10.20 21.07
C ALA A 38 -4.40 9.41 19.78
N GLU A 39 -3.35 9.03 19.03
CA GLU A 39 -3.46 8.19 17.83
C GLU A 39 -3.99 6.79 18.16
N LEU A 40 -3.50 6.15 19.23
CA LEU A 40 -3.99 4.86 19.70
C LEU A 40 -5.44 4.95 20.17
N ALA A 41 -5.80 6.00 20.92
CA ALA A 41 -7.17 6.23 21.35
C ALA A 41 -8.11 6.47 20.15
N ALA A 42 -7.66 7.23 19.15
CA ALA A 42 -8.41 7.46 17.91
C ALA A 42 -8.56 6.17 17.09
N ALA A 43 -7.52 5.35 16.98
CA ALA A 43 -7.59 4.05 16.32
C ALA A 43 -8.55 3.09 17.03
N GLN A 44 -8.55 3.05 18.36
CA GLN A 44 -9.49 2.26 19.15
C GLN A 44 -10.92 2.80 19.06
N ALA A 45 -11.12 4.12 19.01
CA ALA A 45 -12.42 4.72 18.80
C ALA A 45 -12.96 4.44 17.39
N ALA A 46 -12.11 4.51 16.35
CA ALA A 46 -12.45 4.15 14.98
C ALA A 46 -12.77 2.66 14.86
N ALA A 47 -12.02 1.77 15.53
CA ALA A 47 -12.33 0.35 15.59
C ALA A 47 -13.71 0.09 16.22
N ARG A 48 -14.03 0.74 17.35
CA ARG A 48 -15.35 0.64 17.99
C ARG A 48 -16.47 1.21 17.11
N ALA A 49 -16.22 2.34 16.44
CA ALA A 49 -17.18 2.96 15.52
C ALA A 49 -17.45 2.07 14.29
N ALA A 50 -16.44 1.31 13.85
CA ALA A 50 -16.57 0.26 12.83
C ALA A 50 -17.20 -1.03 13.37
N GLY A 51 -17.72 -1.05 14.61
CA GLY A 51 -18.34 -2.21 15.22
C GLY A 51 -17.38 -3.36 15.52
N ARG A 52 -16.06 -3.09 15.59
CA ARG A 52 -15.05 -4.12 15.90
C ARG A 52 -15.08 -4.45 17.38
N ASP A 53 -15.35 -5.71 17.69
CA ASP A 53 -15.20 -6.28 19.02
C ASP A 53 -13.72 -6.60 19.27
N PRO A 54 -13.04 -5.90 20.20
CA PRO A 54 -11.61 -6.13 20.48
C PRO A 54 -11.35 -7.50 21.13
N THR A 55 -12.39 -8.21 21.59
CA THR A 55 -12.27 -9.57 22.13
C THR A 55 -12.23 -10.64 21.04
N VAL A 56 -12.64 -10.30 19.82
CA VAL A 56 -12.61 -11.20 18.67
C VAL A 56 -11.22 -11.12 18.00
N PRO A 57 -10.52 -12.25 17.81
CA PRO A 57 -9.25 -12.25 17.10
C PRO A 57 -9.36 -11.74 15.65
N GLU A 58 -8.35 -11.02 15.17
CA GLU A 58 -8.35 -10.41 13.82
C GLU A 58 -8.58 -11.44 12.69
N TYR A 59 -8.04 -12.64 12.82
CA TYR A 59 -8.21 -13.69 11.79
C TYR A 59 -9.68 -14.10 11.59
N VAL A 60 -10.55 -13.95 12.60
CA VAL A 60 -11.99 -14.25 12.48
C VAL A 60 -12.66 -13.24 11.55
N ARG A 61 -12.24 -11.97 11.64
CA ARG A 61 -12.67 -10.90 10.73
C ARG A 61 -12.17 -11.15 9.32
N ASP A 62 -10.89 -11.51 9.17
CA ASP A 62 -10.31 -11.85 7.87
C ASP A 62 -11.08 -13.01 7.21
N ALA A 63 -11.45 -14.03 7.99
CA ALA A 63 -12.27 -15.15 7.51
C ALA A 63 -13.68 -14.72 7.08
N ALA A 64 -14.33 -13.82 7.82
CA ALA A 64 -15.65 -13.29 7.44
C ALA A 64 -15.59 -12.46 6.15
N ILE A 65 -14.56 -11.62 6.00
CA ILE A 65 -14.32 -10.86 4.76
C ILE A 65 -14.09 -11.82 3.60
N ALA A 66 -13.19 -12.81 3.76
CA ALA A 66 -12.94 -13.82 2.75
C ALA A 66 -14.22 -14.56 2.36
N HIS A 67 -15.06 -14.92 3.33
CA HIS A 67 -16.36 -15.56 3.07
C HIS A 67 -17.25 -14.67 2.20
N VAL A 68 -17.45 -13.39 2.54
CA VAL A 68 -18.29 -12.47 1.76
C VAL A 68 -17.72 -12.25 0.35
N VAL A 69 -16.40 -12.20 0.22
CA VAL A 69 -15.72 -12.04 -1.08
C VAL A 69 -15.93 -13.28 -1.96
N TYR A 70 -15.73 -14.47 -1.43
CA TYR A 70 -15.70 -15.71 -2.24
C TYR A 70 -17.04 -16.43 -2.34
N GLN A 71 -17.93 -16.36 -1.34
CA GLN A 71 -19.18 -17.13 -1.32
C GLN A 71 -20.09 -16.89 -2.54
N PRO A 72 -20.20 -15.67 -3.10
CA PRO A 72 -21.02 -15.45 -4.30
C PRO A 72 -20.40 -16.03 -5.59
N GLU A 73 -19.13 -16.46 -5.56
CA GLU A 73 -18.41 -16.91 -6.75
C GLU A 73 -18.75 -18.34 -7.13
N LYS A 74 -19.27 -18.51 -8.35
CA LYS A 74 -19.63 -19.84 -8.88
C LYS A 74 -18.57 -20.45 -9.78
N ARG A 75 -17.90 -19.62 -10.59
CA ARG A 75 -17.04 -20.11 -11.67
C ARG A 75 -15.55 -20.05 -11.34
N HIS A 76 -15.13 -19.05 -10.56
CA HIS A 76 -13.72 -18.78 -10.25
C HIS A 76 -13.47 -18.51 -8.77
N PRO A 77 -13.81 -19.45 -7.86
CA PRO A 77 -13.66 -19.21 -6.43
C PRO A 77 -12.19 -19.20 -5.96
N VAL A 78 -11.25 -19.72 -6.75
CA VAL A 78 -9.86 -19.92 -6.30
C VAL A 78 -8.86 -19.14 -7.16
N GLU A 79 -8.71 -19.42 -8.46
CA GLU A 79 -7.79 -18.70 -9.35
C GLU A 79 -8.25 -18.81 -10.83
N VAL A 80 -7.82 -17.87 -11.69
CA VAL A 80 -8.02 -17.96 -13.15
C VAL A 80 -6.66 -17.92 -13.85
N GLY A 81 -6.41 -18.93 -14.70
CA GLY A 81 -5.20 -19.04 -15.50
C GLY A 81 -5.15 -18.03 -16.66
N ALA A 82 -3.94 -17.83 -17.19
CA ALA A 82 -3.72 -16.92 -18.31
C ALA A 82 -4.35 -17.38 -19.65
N ASP A 83 -4.78 -18.64 -19.76
CA ASP A 83 -5.58 -19.16 -20.87
C ASP A 83 -6.92 -18.43 -21.02
N GLN A 84 -7.40 -17.79 -19.95
CA GLN A 84 -8.64 -17.03 -19.89
C GLN A 84 -8.39 -15.55 -19.56
N ALA A 85 -7.27 -14.97 -20.02
CA ALA A 85 -6.85 -13.61 -19.67
C ALA A 85 -7.95 -12.53 -19.83
N ASP A 86 -8.65 -12.49 -20.97
CA ASP A 86 -9.73 -11.51 -21.18
C ASP A 86 -10.87 -11.70 -20.18
N HIS A 87 -11.23 -12.94 -19.91
CA HIS A 87 -12.26 -13.29 -18.93
C HIS A 87 -11.82 -12.96 -17.49
N LEU A 88 -10.56 -13.22 -17.13
CA LEU A 88 -9.95 -12.85 -15.85
C LEU A 88 -10.08 -11.34 -15.61
N VAL A 89 -9.71 -10.51 -16.60
CA VAL A 89 -9.81 -9.05 -16.48
C VAL A 89 -11.25 -8.60 -16.32
N GLN A 90 -12.17 -9.12 -17.13
CA GLN A 90 -13.60 -8.78 -17.03
C GLN A 90 -14.20 -9.18 -15.68
N TRP A 91 -13.90 -10.39 -15.21
CA TRP A 91 -14.38 -10.90 -13.93
C TRP A 91 -13.84 -10.07 -12.76
N LEU A 92 -12.54 -9.82 -12.70
CA LEU A 92 -11.95 -9.00 -11.65
C LEU A 92 -12.44 -7.54 -11.71
N SER A 93 -12.64 -6.98 -12.90
CA SER A 93 -13.21 -5.64 -13.06
C SER A 93 -14.61 -5.55 -12.45
N LYS A 94 -15.46 -6.55 -12.72
CA LYS A 94 -16.80 -6.64 -12.14
C LYS A 94 -16.75 -6.73 -10.61
N ARG A 95 -15.81 -7.49 -10.06
CA ARG A 95 -15.66 -7.70 -8.61
C ARG A 95 -15.10 -6.51 -7.87
N LEU A 96 -14.22 -5.74 -8.50
CA LEU A 96 -13.68 -4.51 -7.93
C LEU A 96 -14.59 -3.30 -8.22
N GLY A 97 -15.59 -3.42 -9.09
CA GLY A 97 -16.46 -2.31 -9.49
C GLY A 97 -15.72 -1.22 -10.28
N ALA A 98 -14.58 -1.56 -10.87
CA ALA A 98 -13.72 -0.65 -11.62
C ALA A 98 -13.12 -1.37 -12.83
N GLN A 99 -13.03 -0.68 -13.97
CA GLN A 99 -12.41 -1.24 -15.16
C GLN A 99 -10.92 -1.47 -14.92
N LEU A 100 -10.49 -2.72 -14.98
CA LEU A 100 -9.08 -3.10 -14.89
C LEU A 100 -8.49 -3.31 -16.28
N TYR A 101 -7.17 -3.17 -16.36
CA TYR A 101 -6.37 -3.52 -17.53
C TYR A 101 -5.17 -4.34 -17.08
N THR A 102 -4.77 -5.30 -17.90
CA THR A 102 -3.53 -6.06 -17.71
C THR A 102 -2.63 -5.86 -18.92
N PRO A 103 -1.38 -5.42 -18.74
CA PRO A 103 -0.49 -5.21 -19.87
C PRO A 103 -0.01 -6.53 -20.50
N VAL A 104 0.06 -6.56 -21.82
CA VAL A 104 0.79 -7.62 -22.55
C VAL A 104 2.28 -7.27 -22.53
N LEU A 105 3.06 -8.12 -21.87
CA LEU A 105 4.49 -7.91 -21.61
C LEU A 105 5.40 -8.95 -22.26
N ARG A 106 4.85 -9.78 -23.17
CA ARG A 106 5.59 -10.87 -23.83
C ARG A 106 6.83 -10.36 -24.58
N ASP A 107 6.72 -9.21 -25.25
CA ASP A 107 7.83 -8.55 -25.95
C ASP A 107 8.98 -8.13 -25.02
N TYR A 108 8.74 -8.10 -23.71
CA TYR A 108 9.71 -7.78 -22.67
C TYR A 108 10.12 -9.01 -21.84
N GLY A 109 9.77 -10.22 -22.31
CA GLY A 109 10.12 -11.48 -21.66
C GLY A 109 9.22 -11.86 -20.47
N TRP A 110 8.06 -11.22 -20.30
CA TRP A 110 7.14 -11.51 -19.20
C TRP A 110 5.80 -12.06 -19.72
N LYS A 111 5.41 -13.23 -19.23
CA LYS A 111 4.10 -13.84 -19.46
C LYS A 111 3.21 -13.62 -18.24
N LEU A 112 1.95 -13.28 -18.49
CA LEU A 112 0.91 -13.39 -17.47
C LEU A 112 0.75 -14.88 -17.14
N VAL A 113 0.79 -15.22 -15.85
CA VAL A 113 0.53 -16.58 -15.34
C VAL A 113 -0.96 -16.74 -15.04
N GLY A 114 -1.56 -15.70 -14.46
CA GLY A 114 -2.96 -15.67 -14.09
C GLY A 114 -3.24 -14.56 -13.10
N GLY A 115 -4.40 -14.64 -12.47
CA GLY A 115 -4.79 -13.71 -11.42
C GLY A 115 -5.82 -14.28 -10.47
N ARG A 116 -5.99 -13.58 -9.35
CA ARG A 116 -6.91 -13.98 -8.28
C ARG A 116 -7.54 -12.78 -7.61
N LEU A 117 -8.74 -13.03 -7.10
CA LEU A 117 -9.46 -12.14 -6.21
C LEU A 117 -8.93 -12.37 -4.78
N LEU A 118 -8.72 -11.30 -4.04
CA LEU A 118 -8.22 -11.33 -2.67
C LEU A 118 -9.16 -10.55 -1.74
N PRO A 119 -9.36 -11.02 -0.50
CA PRO A 119 -10.02 -10.20 0.51
C PRO A 119 -9.12 -9.00 0.85
N ALA A 120 -9.75 -7.86 1.09
CA ALA A 120 -9.13 -6.68 1.64
C ALA A 120 -9.60 -6.50 3.07
N SER A 121 -8.70 -6.14 3.98
CA SER A 121 -9.12 -5.60 5.26
C SER A 121 -10.04 -4.39 5.01
N ASP A 122 -11.09 -4.29 5.82
CA ASP A 122 -11.99 -3.13 5.94
C ASP A 122 -11.30 -1.93 6.62
N ASP A 123 -10.01 -1.73 6.37
CA ASP A 123 -9.25 -0.63 6.94
C ASP A 123 -9.77 0.70 6.35
N PRO A 124 -10.34 1.59 7.19
CA PRO A 124 -10.88 2.87 6.73
C PRO A 124 -9.84 3.74 6.02
N SER A 125 -8.53 3.51 6.28
CA SER A 125 -7.43 4.21 5.61
C SER A 125 -7.15 3.71 4.19
N VAL A 126 -7.66 2.54 3.82
CA VAL A 126 -7.46 1.89 2.50
C VAL A 126 -8.75 1.91 1.66
N GLY A 127 -9.85 2.42 2.22
CA GLY A 127 -11.16 2.57 1.58
C GLY A 127 -12.08 1.35 1.77
N ASP A 128 -13.38 1.56 1.55
CA ASP A 128 -14.45 0.60 1.92
C ASP A 128 -14.49 -0.70 1.10
N ALA A 129 -13.65 -0.83 0.07
CA ALA A 129 -13.69 -2.00 -0.80
C ALA A 129 -13.12 -3.23 -0.08
N LEU A 130 -13.96 -4.25 0.08
CA LEU A 130 -13.60 -5.54 0.70
C LEU A 130 -12.81 -6.49 -0.21
N ALA A 131 -12.60 -6.12 -1.48
CA ALA A 131 -11.95 -6.97 -2.47
C ALA A 131 -10.77 -6.27 -3.16
N ARG A 132 -9.78 -7.08 -3.56
CA ARG A 132 -8.55 -6.67 -4.25
C ARG A 132 -8.26 -7.67 -5.36
N ALA A 133 -7.50 -7.25 -6.35
CA ALA A 133 -7.06 -8.11 -7.43
C ALA A 133 -5.54 -8.29 -7.37
N GLN A 134 -5.06 -9.46 -7.76
CA GLN A 134 -3.65 -9.69 -7.99
C GLN A 134 -3.44 -10.40 -9.32
N PHE A 135 -2.50 -9.90 -10.10
CA PHE A 135 -1.99 -10.53 -11.32
C PHE A 135 -0.56 -10.99 -11.08
N MET A 136 -0.21 -12.16 -11.59
CA MET A 136 1.15 -12.71 -11.49
C MET A 136 1.77 -12.82 -12.87
N TYR A 137 3.02 -12.37 -12.97
CA TYR A 137 3.84 -12.48 -14.17
C TYR A 137 5.09 -13.31 -13.88
N GLU A 138 5.55 -14.03 -14.89
CA GLU A 138 6.74 -14.87 -14.83
C GLU A 138 7.57 -14.66 -16.10
N ASN A 139 8.88 -14.83 -16.03
CA ASN A 139 9.76 -14.87 -17.20
C ASN A 139 10.31 -16.28 -17.46
N ASP A 140 11.08 -16.46 -18.52
CA ASP A 140 11.62 -17.78 -18.90
C ASP A 140 12.65 -18.32 -17.89
N LEU A 141 13.18 -17.47 -17.00
CA LEU A 141 14.06 -17.86 -15.90
C LEU A 141 13.29 -18.26 -14.63
N GLY A 142 11.96 -18.19 -14.64
CA GLY A 142 11.10 -18.47 -13.49
C GLY A 142 11.05 -17.34 -12.45
N GLU A 143 11.64 -16.17 -12.73
CA GLU A 143 11.49 -15.00 -11.88
C GLU A 143 10.04 -14.49 -11.95
N ARG A 144 9.51 -14.00 -10.82
CA ARG A 144 8.10 -13.58 -10.72
C ARG A 144 7.95 -12.19 -10.14
N PHE A 145 6.97 -11.46 -10.66
CA PHE A 145 6.45 -10.27 -10.01
C PHE A 145 4.92 -10.34 -9.94
N THR A 146 4.35 -9.63 -8.96
CA THR A 146 2.90 -9.47 -8.85
C THR A 146 2.51 -8.02 -8.96
N LEU A 147 1.36 -7.79 -9.58
CA LEU A 147 0.67 -6.50 -9.62
C LEU A 147 -0.58 -6.62 -8.75
N TYR A 148 -0.57 -5.98 -7.60
CA TYR A 148 -1.70 -5.89 -6.69
C TYR A 148 -2.50 -4.63 -6.99
N VAL A 149 -3.83 -4.74 -7.01
CA VAL A 149 -4.74 -3.65 -7.37
C VAL A 149 -5.80 -3.45 -6.29
N SER A 150 -5.98 -2.18 -5.91
CA SER A 150 -6.96 -1.71 -4.95
C SER A 150 -7.83 -0.61 -5.53
N THR A 151 -9.11 -0.62 -5.15
CA THR A 151 -10.05 0.50 -5.32
C THR A 151 -10.28 1.10 -3.93
N GLY A 152 -9.82 2.31 -3.65
CA GLY A 152 -10.08 2.90 -2.32
C GLY A 152 -9.04 3.89 -1.79
N ALA A 153 -7.79 3.82 -2.25
CA ALA A 153 -6.75 4.81 -1.92
C ALA A 153 -6.91 6.10 -2.77
N ALA A 154 -8.15 6.50 -3.06
CA ALA A 154 -8.50 7.45 -4.10
C ALA A 154 -7.99 8.86 -3.82
N SER A 155 -7.18 9.38 -4.74
CA SER A 155 -7.07 10.81 -5.00
C SER A 155 -7.16 10.99 -6.51
N PRO A 156 -8.38 11.01 -7.09
CA PRO A 156 -8.57 10.97 -8.55
C PRO A 156 -7.92 12.15 -9.29
N GLN A 157 -7.63 13.24 -8.58
CA GLN A 157 -7.05 14.46 -9.10
C GLN A 157 -5.53 14.57 -8.88
N ALA A 158 -4.91 13.65 -8.12
CA ALA A 158 -3.48 13.68 -7.89
C ALA A 158 -2.71 13.17 -9.12
N PRO A 159 -1.56 13.79 -9.47
CA PRO A 159 -0.70 13.24 -10.51
C PRO A 159 -0.15 11.88 -10.09
N VAL A 160 -0.01 10.98 -11.07
CA VAL A 160 0.60 9.66 -10.85
C VAL A 160 2.02 9.86 -10.33
N ALA A 161 2.31 9.26 -9.19
CA ALA A 161 3.59 9.40 -8.53
C ALA A 161 4.06 8.07 -7.96
N PHE A 162 5.19 7.57 -8.46
CA PHE A 162 5.76 6.31 -8.00
C PHE A 162 6.44 6.47 -6.64
N ARG A 163 6.23 5.50 -5.76
CA ARG A 163 6.82 5.45 -4.42
C ARG A 163 7.39 4.06 -4.20
N LEU A 164 8.62 3.99 -3.71
CA LEU A 164 9.25 2.74 -3.31
C LEU A 164 9.05 2.52 -1.81
N THR A 165 8.74 1.28 -1.44
CA THR A 165 8.73 0.85 -0.05
C THR A 165 9.39 -0.51 0.11
N ARG A 166 9.73 -0.84 1.35
CA ARG A 166 10.28 -2.13 1.74
C ARG A 166 9.58 -2.56 3.02
N ARG A 167 9.06 -3.77 3.03
CA ARG A 167 8.38 -4.37 4.19
C ARG A 167 8.99 -5.72 4.49
N THR A 168 9.07 -6.08 5.77
CA THR A 168 9.52 -7.40 6.20
C THR A 168 8.34 -8.09 6.87
N GLU A 169 7.83 -9.13 6.24
CA GLU A 169 6.67 -9.90 6.68
C GLU A 169 7.08 -11.38 6.73
N GLY A 170 6.73 -12.09 7.81
CA GLY A 170 7.08 -13.52 7.95
C GLY A 170 8.58 -13.81 7.81
N GLY A 171 9.45 -12.88 8.20
CA GLY A 171 10.91 -12.99 8.07
C GLY A 171 11.46 -12.72 6.66
N ARG A 172 10.62 -12.37 5.67
CA ARG A 172 11.05 -12.05 4.31
C ARG A 172 10.88 -10.57 4.01
N THR A 173 11.95 -9.94 3.56
CA THR A 173 11.92 -8.55 3.09
C THR A 173 11.49 -8.50 1.62
N THR A 174 10.39 -7.79 1.35
CA THR A 174 9.88 -7.54 0.00
C THR A 174 10.00 -6.06 -0.32
N ARG A 175 10.52 -5.73 -1.51
CA ARG A 175 10.47 -4.38 -2.07
C ARG A 175 9.24 -4.27 -2.97
N SER A 176 8.55 -3.13 -2.86
CA SER A 176 7.37 -2.83 -3.65
C SER A 176 7.44 -1.41 -4.17
N LEU A 177 7.04 -1.21 -5.42
CA LEU A 177 6.83 0.11 -6.00
C LEU A 177 5.34 0.30 -6.23
N TYR A 178 4.77 1.37 -5.69
CA TYR A 178 3.34 1.61 -5.70
C TYR A 178 3.01 3.01 -6.23
N TRP A 179 1.81 3.14 -6.79
CA TRP A 179 1.28 4.39 -7.33
C TRP A 179 -0.24 4.39 -7.31
N ILE A 180 -0.82 5.58 -7.42
CA ILE A 180 -2.26 5.79 -7.59
C ILE A 180 -2.45 6.38 -8.98
N ASP A 181 -3.42 5.86 -9.73
CA ASP A 181 -3.83 6.34 -11.04
C ASP A 181 -5.37 6.34 -11.12
N GLY A 182 -5.94 7.54 -11.05
CA GLY A 182 -7.38 7.74 -10.97
C GLY A 182 -8.01 7.09 -9.74
N LYS A 183 -8.89 6.10 -9.97
CA LYS A 183 -9.61 5.36 -8.91
C LYS A 183 -8.86 4.11 -8.44
N LEU A 184 -7.77 3.75 -9.12
CA LEU A 184 -7.03 2.53 -8.89
C LEU A 184 -5.70 2.84 -8.20
N ALA A 185 -5.34 2.00 -7.24
CA ALA A 185 -4.04 2.00 -6.61
C ALA A 185 -3.35 0.67 -6.86
N TYR A 186 -2.06 0.75 -7.20
CA TYR A 186 -1.27 -0.37 -7.65
C TYR A 186 -0.06 -0.55 -6.76
N ALA A 187 0.31 -1.80 -6.49
CA ALA A 187 1.60 -2.15 -5.92
C ALA A 187 2.24 -3.28 -6.73
N LEU A 188 3.42 -3.01 -7.29
CA LEU A 188 4.26 -3.98 -7.99
C LEU A 188 5.31 -4.51 -7.03
N SER A 189 5.33 -5.83 -6.82
CA SER A 189 6.24 -6.50 -5.88
C SER A 189 6.98 -7.64 -6.56
N GLY A 190 8.23 -7.85 -6.17
CA GLY A 190 9.04 -8.97 -6.63
C GLY A 190 10.41 -8.95 -5.96
N ASP A 191 11.16 -10.03 -6.12
CA ASP A 191 12.51 -10.13 -5.55
C ASP A 191 13.55 -9.47 -6.46
N PHE A 192 13.46 -8.14 -6.55
CA PHE A 192 14.33 -7.35 -7.41
C PHE A 192 14.94 -6.17 -6.67
N ASP A 193 15.99 -5.59 -7.28
CA ASP A 193 16.51 -4.30 -6.86
C ASP A 193 15.55 -3.15 -7.25
N GLU A 194 15.82 -1.97 -6.71
CA GLU A 194 15.00 -0.78 -6.98
C GLU A 194 14.97 -0.42 -8.47
N LYS A 195 16.11 -0.52 -9.15
CA LYS A 195 16.23 -0.11 -10.56
C LYS A 195 15.31 -0.95 -11.44
N ARG A 196 15.32 -2.27 -11.24
CA ARG A 196 14.49 -3.21 -11.98
C ARG A 196 13.01 -3.05 -11.64
N LEU A 197 12.66 -2.81 -10.37
CA LEU A 197 11.27 -2.50 -9.98
C LEU A 197 10.76 -1.23 -10.67
N ARG A 198 11.58 -0.19 -10.77
CA ARG A 198 11.22 1.07 -11.44
C ARG A 198 10.95 0.86 -12.92
N VAL A 199 11.86 0.17 -13.62
CA VAL A 199 11.68 -0.17 -15.04
C VAL A 199 10.40 -0.98 -15.27
N LEU A 200 10.13 -1.97 -14.42
CA LEU A 200 8.91 -2.79 -14.52
C LEU A 200 7.65 -1.97 -14.26
N ALA A 201 7.65 -1.09 -13.25
CA ALA A 201 6.51 -0.23 -12.93
C ALA A 201 6.21 0.76 -14.06
N ASP A 202 7.23 1.41 -14.62
CA ASP A 202 7.09 2.33 -15.75
C ASP A 202 6.52 1.61 -16.97
N LEU A 203 7.04 0.41 -17.27
CA LEU A 203 6.56 -0.43 -18.36
C LEU A 203 5.09 -0.83 -18.20
N VAL A 204 4.73 -1.33 -17.01
CA VAL A 204 3.35 -1.73 -16.67
C VAL A 204 2.40 -0.54 -16.82
N HIS A 205 2.74 0.60 -16.22
CA HIS A 205 1.94 1.82 -16.29
C HIS A 205 1.76 2.31 -17.74
N ALA A 206 2.85 2.40 -18.51
CA ALA A 206 2.78 2.84 -19.91
C ALA A 206 1.91 1.93 -20.78
N ARG A 207 2.04 0.60 -20.64
CA ARG A 207 1.24 -0.37 -21.39
C ARG A 207 -0.23 -0.32 -21.00
N MET A 208 -0.56 -0.22 -19.71
CA MET A 208 -1.96 -0.05 -19.28
C MET A 208 -2.57 1.23 -19.83
N GLY A 209 -1.84 2.35 -19.81
CA GLY A 209 -2.30 3.62 -20.38
C GLY A 209 -2.54 3.56 -21.89
N MET A 210 -1.75 2.79 -22.64
CA MET A 210 -2.03 2.54 -24.07
C MET A 210 -3.32 1.74 -24.28
N ILE A 211 -3.53 0.66 -23.53
CA ILE A 211 -4.74 -0.17 -23.63
C ILE A 211 -5.98 0.65 -23.28
N ALA A 212 -5.92 1.41 -22.18
CA ALA A 212 -7.04 2.24 -21.74
C ALA A 212 -7.45 3.28 -22.80
N ARG A 213 -6.48 3.94 -23.46
CA ARG A 213 -6.73 4.91 -24.53
C ARG A 213 -7.31 4.26 -25.80
N ALA A 214 -6.82 3.08 -26.15
CA ALA A 214 -7.37 2.32 -27.28
C ALA A 214 -8.82 1.91 -27.01
N ALA A 215 -9.14 1.49 -25.79
CA ALA A 215 -10.50 1.12 -25.37
C ALA A 215 -11.47 2.32 -25.26
N SER A 216 -10.96 3.53 -25.08
CA SER A 216 -11.77 4.76 -24.99
C SER A 216 -11.90 5.51 -26.32
N SER A 217 -11.30 5.03 -27.40
CA SER A 217 -11.41 5.64 -28.72
C SER A 217 -12.72 5.18 -29.39
N PRO A 218 -13.53 6.11 -29.94
CA PRO A 218 -14.85 5.81 -30.53
C PRO A 218 -14.79 5.02 -31.83
#